data_AF-A0A3L8Q7C7-F1
#
_entry.id   AF-A0A3L8Q7C7-F1
#
_cell.length_a   1.000
_cell.length_b   1.000
_cell.length_c   1.000
_cell.angle_alpha   90.00
_cell.angle_beta   90.00
_cell.angle_gamma   90.00
#
_symmetry.space_group_name_H-M   'P 1'
#
loop_
_entity.id
_entity.type
_entity.pdbx_description
1 polymer ?
#
loop_
_entity_poly.entity_id
_entity_poly.type
_entity_poly.pdbx_seq_one_letter_code
_entity_poly.pdbx_strand_id
1 'polypeptide(L)'
;MSPLSVLAPVLFGALLAAAGPTQFFREEFGDGDAWTRRWVESKHKPDYGRFVLTAGKFYGDAEKDKGIQTSQDARFYALSSRFEPFSNRDKTLVVQFTVKHEQNIDCGGGYVKLFPASLSQEDMHGDSEYNIMFGG
;
A
#
# COMPACT_ATOMS: atom_id res chain seq x y z
N MET A 1 -6.24 -62.23 38.48
CA MET A 1 -5.20 -61.33 37.96
C MET A 1 -5.74 -60.74 36.66
N SER A 2 -6.27 -59.53 36.72
CA SER A 2 -6.89 -58.83 35.58
C SER A 2 -5.82 -58.03 34.84
N PRO A 3 -5.82 -57.94 33.50
CA PRO A 3 -4.90 -57.04 32.81
C PRO A 3 -5.44 -55.61 32.90
N LEU A 4 -4.60 -54.68 33.33
CA LEU A 4 -4.88 -53.25 33.28
C LEU A 4 -4.89 -52.79 31.82
N SER A 5 -6.00 -52.20 31.40
CA SER A 5 -6.13 -51.51 30.12
C SER A 5 -5.38 -50.18 30.20
N VAL A 6 -4.33 -50.01 29.40
CA VAL A 6 -3.58 -48.75 29.29
C VAL A 6 -4.34 -47.82 28.34
N LEU A 7 -5.02 -46.82 28.89
CA LEU A 7 -5.59 -45.71 28.11
C LEU A 7 -4.50 -44.64 27.92
N ALA A 8 -4.01 -44.50 26.69
CA ALA A 8 -3.15 -43.39 26.29
C ALA A 8 -4.00 -42.12 26.10
N PRO A 9 -3.58 -40.95 26.63
CA PRO A 9 -4.31 -39.71 26.41
C PRO A 9 -3.98 -39.16 25.01
N VAL A 10 -4.98 -39.13 24.12
CA VAL A 10 -4.88 -38.42 22.84
C VAL A 10 -5.02 -36.94 23.13
N LEU A 11 -3.92 -36.20 23.08
CA LEU A 11 -3.90 -34.75 23.23
C LEU A 11 -4.40 -34.11 21.92
N PHE A 12 -5.69 -33.77 21.86
CA PHE A 12 -6.23 -32.94 20.78
C PHE A 12 -5.81 -31.48 21.03
N GLY A 13 -4.71 -31.06 20.42
CA GLY A 13 -4.29 -29.66 20.42
C GLY A 13 -5.22 -28.83 19.54
N ALA A 14 -6.07 -28.01 20.14
CA ALA A 14 -6.89 -27.04 19.41
C ALA A 14 -5.97 -25.92 18.87
N LEU A 15 -5.72 -25.89 17.56
CA LEU A 15 -5.17 -24.71 16.90
C LEU A 15 -6.25 -23.63 16.87
N LEU A 16 -6.23 -22.72 17.84
CA LEU A 16 -6.92 -21.43 17.69
C LEU A 16 -6.11 -20.57 16.72
N ALA A 17 -6.57 -20.50 15.47
CA ALA A 17 -6.11 -19.47 14.54
C ALA A 17 -6.65 -18.12 15.04
N ALA A 18 -5.76 -17.24 15.52
CA ALA A 18 -6.13 -15.88 15.86
C ALA A 18 -6.56 -15.14 14.58
N ALA A 19 -7.84 -14.80 14.47
CA ALA A 19 -8.36 -13.98 13.37
C ALA A 19 -7.96 -12.52 13.59
N GLY A 20 -6.81 -12.12 13.05
CA GLY A 20 -6.40 -10.71 12.98
C GLY A 20 -7.20 -9.92 11.94
N PRO A 21 -7.08 -8.59 11.91
CA PRO A 21 -7.69 -7.77 10.88
C PRO A 21 -7.15 -8.14 9.50
N THR A 22 -8.03 -8.20 8.49
CA THR A 22 -7.64 -8.47 7.11
C THR A 22 -6.87 -7.28 6.55
N GLN A 23 -5.62 -7.50 6.13
CA GLN A 23 -4.77 -6.50 5.47
C GLN A 23 -4.83 -6.73 3.95
N PHE A 24 -5.45 -5.79 3.23
CA PHE A 24 -5.59 -5.89 1.75
C PHE A 24 -4.35 -5.36 1.01
N PHE A 25 -3.70 -4.34 1.55
CA PHE A 25 -2.51 -3.74 0.97
C PHE A 25 -1.63 -3.14 2.07
N ARG A 26 -0.31 -3.29 1.92
CA ARG A 26 0.69 -2.65 2.77
C ARG A 26 1.95 -2.44 1.95
N GLU A 27 2.45 -1.21 1.99
CA GLU A 27 3.70 -0.81 1.38
C GLU A 27 4.47 0.04 2.39
N GLU A 28 5.72 -0.34 2.64
CA GLU A 28 6.63 0.34 3.58
C GLU A 28 7.98 0.65 2.93
N PHE A 29 8.18 0.27 1.66
CA PHE A 29 9.39 0.55 0.86
C PHE A 29 10.71 0.11 1.51
N GLY A 30 10.68 -0.83 2.46
CA GLY A 30 11.85 -1.32 3.20
C GLY A 30 12.72 -2.32 2.46
N ASP A 31 12.40 -2.65 1.20
CA ASP A 31 13.05 -3.68 0.38
C ASP A 31 13.83 -3.12 -0.82
N GLY A 32 14.34 -1.88 -0.69
CA GLY A 32 15.13 -1.22 -1.71
C GLY A 32 14.34 -1.04 -3.01
N ASP A 33 14.96 -1.29 -4.17
CA ASP A 33 14.35 -1.02 -5.48
C ASP A 33 13.20 -1.97 -5.86
N ALA A 34 12.88 -2.96 -5.04
CA ALA A 34 11.83 -3.94 -5.35
C ALA A 34 10.43 -3.32 -5.49
N TRP A 35 10.19 -2.12 -4.92
CA TRP A 35 8.95 -1.36 -5.12
C TRP A 35 8.65 -1.08 -6.60
N THR A 36 9.69 -0.91 -7.44
CA THR A 36 9.52 -0.67 -8.88
C THR A 36 8.81 -1.81 -9.62
N ARG A 37 8.75 -3.01 -9.01
CA ARG A 37 7.99 -4.15 -9.55
C ARG A 37 6.53 -4.16 -9.12
N ARG A 38 6.20 -3.46 -8.03
CA ARG A 38 4.84 -3.38 -7.45
C ARG A 38 4.08 -2.15 -7.92
N TRP A 39 4.80 -1.11 -8.33
CA TRP A 39 4.24 0.17 -8.74
C TRP A 39 4.41 0.39 -10.24
N VAL A 40 3.35 0.83 -10.90
CA VAL A 40 3.28 1.06 -12.34
C VAL A 40 3.05 2.55 -12.59
N GLU A 41 3.93 3.14 -13.40
CA GLU A 41 3.77 4.51 -13.89
C GLU A 41 2.78 4.55 -15.05
N SER A 42 1.91 5.55 -15.05
CA SER A 42 1.04 5.81 -16.20
C SER A 42 1.85 6.33 -17.37
N LYS A 43 1.44 5.92 -18.57
CA LYS A 43 1.94 6.38 -19.87
C LYS A 43 0.94 7.30 -20.57
N HIS A 44 -0.16 7.66 -19.92
CA HIS A 44 -1.20 8.53 -20.48
C HIS A 44 -0.65 9.89 -20.95
N LYS A 45 0.36 10.42 -20.26
CA LYS A 45 1.12 11.61 -20.67
C LYS A 45 2.62 11.30 -20.71
N PRO A 46 3.34 11.80 -21.72
CA PRO A 46 4.78 11.56 -21.84
C PRO A 46 5.61 12.33 -20.81
N ASP A 47 5.02 13.34 -20.16
CA ASP A 47 5.72 14.33 -19.34
C ASP A 47 5.34 14.26 -17.84
N TYR A 48 4.81 13.12 -17.40
CA TYR A 48 4.62 12.85 -15.98
C TYR A 48 5.94 12.92 -15.20
N GLY A 49 5.85 13.44 -13.98
CA GLY A 49 6.96 13.48 -13.04
C GLY A 49 7.34 12.09 -12.54
N ARG A 50 8.58 11.96 -12.07
CA ARG A 50 9.16 10.71 -11.58
C ARG A 50 9.16 10.65 -10.06
N PHE A 51 8.77 9.49 -9.53
CA PHE A 51 8.97 9.17 -8.13
C PHE A 51 10.37 8.60 -7.91
N VAL A 52 11.00 8.97 -6.81
CA VAL A 52 12.28 8.41 -6.36
C VAL A 52 12.13 7.86 -4.95
N LEU A 53 12.88 6.79 -4.64
CA LEU A 53 12.90 6.21 -3.30
C LEU A 53 13.93 6.94 -2.43
N THR A 54 13.49 7.55 -1.34
CA THR A 54 14.38 8.31 -0.45
C THR A 54 13.70 8.60 0.89
N ALA A 55 14.50 8.82 1.93
CA ALA A 55 14.03 9.31 3.24
C ALA A 55 14.02 10.86 3.32
N GLY A 56 14.50 11.55 2.29
CA GLY A 56 14.65 13.01 2.24
C GLY A 56 15.90 13.51 2.96
N LYS A 57 15.95 14.83 3.22
CA LYS A 57 17.10 15.50 3.86
C LYS A 57 17.17 15.28 5.36
N PHE A 58 16.03 15.05 6.01
CA PHE A 58 15.95 14.75 7.44
C PHE A 58 14.95 13.62 7.69
N TYR A 59 15.28 12.72 8.60
CA TYR A 59 14.51 11.51 8.88
C TYR A 59 14.73 11.10 10.34
N GLY A 60 13.81 10.30 10.87
CA GLY A 60 14.01 9.60 12.15
C GLY A 60 14.89 8.37 11.97
N ASP A 61 14.62 7.57 10.94
CA ASP A 61 15.36 6.36 10.57
C ASP A 61 15.57 6.33 9.05
N ALA A 62 16.84 6.33 8.61
CA ALA A 62 17.21 6.45 7.21
C ALA A 62 16.67 5.34 6.30
N GLU A 63 16.38 4.16 6.86
CA GLU A 63 15.89 3.01 6.11
C GLU A 63 14.38 2.86 6.24
N LYS A 64 13.82 3.05 7.44
CA LYS A 64 12.37 2.91 7.66
C LYS A 64 11.55 4.08 7.12
N ASP A 65 12.13 5.27 7.07
CA ASP A 65 11.44 6.47 6.58
C ASP A 65 11.58 6.65 5.07
N LYS A 66 12.16 5.67 4.36
CA LYS A 66 12.15 5.67 2.90
C LYS A 66 10.72 5.57 2.40
N GLY A 67 10.40 6.41 1.44
CA GLY A 67 9.16 6.37 0.69
C GLY A 67 9.34 6.94 -0.71
N ILE A 68 8.25 6.96 -1.47
CA ILE A 68 8.25 7.63 -2.78
C ILE A 68 8.19 9.15 -2.61
N GLN A 69 9.12 9.86 -3.25
CA GLN A 69 9.17 11.31 -3.28
C GLN A 69 9.02 11.81 -4.72
N THR A 70 8.21 12.85 -4.92
CA THR A 70 8.13 13.59 -6.19
C THR A 70 9.44 14.34 -6.45
N SER A 71 10.06 14.16 -7.62
CA SER A 71 11.43 14.65 -7.89
C SER A 71 11.52 15.91 -8.78
N GLN A 72 10.40 16.36 -9.34
CA GLN A 72 10.33 17.42 -10.34
C GLN A 72 9.20 18.41 -10.04
N ASP A 73 9.52 19.70 -10.11
CA ASP A 73 8.57 20.79 -9.86
C ASP A 73 7.56 20.93 -11.00
N ALA A 74 6.36 21.43 -10.66
CA ALA A 74 5.29 21.72 -11.63
C ALA A 74 4.94 20.56 -12.58
N ARG A 75 4.98 19.33 -12.07
CA ARG A 75 4.60 18.11 -12.80
C ARG A 75 3.36 17.47 -12.22
N PHE A 76 2.54 16.89 -13.09
CA PHE A 76 1.57 15.88 -12.68
C PHE A 76 2.29 14.56 -12.40
N TYR A 77 1.75 13.78 -11.48
CA TYR A 77 2.27 12.47 -11.11
C TYR A 77 1.17 11.42 -11.22
N ALA A 78 1.52 10.25 -11.72
CA ALA A 78 0.58 9.16 -11.93
C ALA A 78 1.30 7.81 -11.74
N LEU A 79 1.26 7.31 -10.51
CA LEU A 79 1.82 6.02 -10.11
C LEU A 79 0.76 5.23 -9.35
N SER A 80 0.63 3.93 -9.63
CA SER A 80 -0.37 3.06 -9.00
C SER A 80 0.20 1.69 -8.64
N SER A 81 -0.31 1.08 -7.57
CA SER A 81 0.00 -0.31 -7.23
C SER A 81 -1.30 -1.10 -7.15
N ARG A 82 -1.26 -2.34 -7.64
CA ARG A 82 -2.41 -3.25 -7.64
C ARG A 82 -2.28 -4.24 -6.49
N PHE A 83 -3.43 -4.55 -5.89
CA PHE A 83 -3.59 -5.58 -4.87
C PHE A 83 -4.82 -6.42 -5.18
N GLU A 84 -5.01 -7.50 -4.44
CA GLU A 84 -6.14 -8.42 -4.64
C GLU A 84 -7.48 -7.67 -4.55
N PRO A 85 -8.33 -7.73 -5.59
CA PRO A 85 -9.63 -7.08 -5.56
C PRO A 85 -10.48 -7.54 -4.38
N PHE A 86 -11.11 -6.60 -3.70
CA PHE A 86 -12.02 -6.89 -2.59
C PHE A 86 -13.22 -5.93 -2.60
N SER A 87 -14.23 -6.25 -1.79
CA SER A 87 -15.35 -5.36 -1.50
C SER A 87 -15.43 -5.06 -0.01
N ASN A 88 -15.66 -3.80 0.34
CA ASN A 88 -15.92 -3.36 1.71
C ASN A 88 -17.42 -3.34 2.04
N ARG A 89 -18.30 -3.95 1.22
CA ARG A 89 -19.73 -4.02 1.54
C ARG A 89 -19.93 -4.66 2.92
N ASP A 90 -20.72 -3.98 3.75
CA ASP A 90 -21.03 -4.40 5.13
C ASP A 90 -19.80 -4.56 6.04
N LYS A 91 -18.67 -3.94 5.67
CA LYS A 91 -17.40 -3.99 6.42
C LYS A 91 -16.79 -2.59 6.52
N THR A 92 -16.06 -2.35 7.60
CA THR A 92 -15.26 -1.13 7.74
C THR A 92 -14.07 -1.16 6.78
N LEU A 93 -13.89 -0.08 6.03
CA LEU A 93 -12.69 0.17 5.24
C LEU A 93 -11.80 1.19 5.97
N VAL A 94 -10.52 0.88 6.11
CA VAL A 94 -9.51 1.80 6.63
C VAL A 94 -8.48 2.04 5.54
N VAL A 95 -8.23 3.31 5.23
CA VAL A 95 -7.14 3.75 4.34
C VAL A 95 -6.22 4.62 5.16
N GLN A 96 -4.95 4.23 5.25
CA GLN A 96 -3.96 4.94 6.04
C GLN A 96 -2.67 5.05 5.24
N PHE A 97 -2.08 6.24 5.25
CA PHE A 97 -0.78 6.54 4.66
C PHE A 97 -0.18 7.76 5.37
N THR A 98 1.12 7.97 5.19
CA THR A 98 1.85 9.11 5.73
C THR A 98 2.29 10.03 4.60
N VAL A 99 2.13 11.33 4.78
CA VAL A 99 2.62 12.36 3.84
C VAL A 99 3.58 13.27 4.57
N LYS A 100 4.70 13.58 3.91
CA LYS A 100 5.70 14.52 4.40
C LYS A 100 5.99 15.54 3.30
N HIS A 101 5.55 16.77 3.49
CA HIS A 101 5.92 17.90 2.64
C HIS A 101 7.25 18.51 3.13
N GLU A 102 8.37 17.85 2.81
CA GLU A 102 9.70 18.32 3.21
C GLU A 102 10.06 19.68 2.58
N GLN A 103 9.58 19.93 1.37
CA GLN A 103 9.95 21.05 0.52
C GLN A 103 9.25 22.38 0.85
N ASN A 104 8.51 22.48 1.95
CA ASN A 104 7.61 23.62 2.25
C ASN A 104 6.72 23.94 1.03
N ILE A 105 5.90 22.96 0.65
CA ILE A 105 5.09 23.01 -0.58
C ILE A 105 4.22 24.28 -0.63
N ASP A 106 4.19 24.93 -1.79
CA ASP A 106 3.36 26.09 -2.08
C ASP A 106 2.00 25.68 -2.68
N CYS A 107 2.01 24.73 -3.61
CA CYS A 107 0.83 24.16 -4.26
C CYS A 107 1.11 22.71 -4.71
N GLY A 108 0.33 21.77 -4.21
CA GLY A 108 0.35 20.37 -4.66
C GLY A 108 -0.52 19.47 -3.78
N GLY A 109 -0.91 18.30 -4.30
CA GLY A 109 -1.77 17.36 -3.58
C GLY A 109 -0.99 16.28 -2.84
N GLY A 110 -1.46 15.90 -1.65
CA GLY A 110 -0.98 14.78 -0.85
C GLY A 110 -2.05 13.69 -0.65
N TYR A 111 -2.84 13.39 -1.68
CA TYR A 111 -3.95 12.43 -1.60
C TYR A 111 -3.72 11.16 -2.43
N VAL A 112 -4.46 10.10 -2.06
CA VAL A 112 -4.53 8.83 -2.80
C VAL A 112 -5.91 8.63 -3.42
N LYS A 113 -5.98 7.81 -4.47
CA LYS A 113 -7.23 7.34 -5.08
C LYS A 113 -7.31 5.82 -4.98
N LEU A 114 -8.48 5.29 -4.61
CA LEU A 114 -8.81 3.87 -4.70
C LEU A 114 -9.64 3.63 -5.96
N PHE A 115 -9.13 2.77 -6.84
CA PHE A 115 -9.73 2.50 -8.13
C PHE A 115 -10.49 1.16 -8.15
N PRO A 116 -11.49 1.00 -9.03
CA PRO A 116 -12.02 -0.33 -9.35
C PRO A 116 -10.96 -1.19 -10.04
N ALA A 117 -11.13 -2.51 -9.97
CA ALA A 117 -10.19 -3.47 -10.57
C ALA A 117 -10.02 -3.30 -12.09
N SER A 118 -10.99 -2.68 -12.76
CA SER A 118 -11.01 -2.39 -14.21
C SER A 118 -10.04 -1.30 -14.65
N LEU A 119 -9.40 -0.56 -13.74
CA LEU A 119 -8.43 0.47 -14.10
C LEU A 119 -7.29 -0.12 -14.94
N SER A 120 -7.00 0.50 -16.08
CA SER A 120 -5.73 0.33 -16.80
C SER A 120 -4.67 1.21 -16.15
N GLN A 121 -3.71 0.61 -15.43
CA GLN A 121 -2.67 1.36 -14.71
C GLN A 121 -1.78 2.19 -15.64
N GLU A 122 -1.49 1.66 -16.84
CA GLU A 122 -0.68 2.36 -17.84
C GLU A 122 -1.40 3.56 -18.47
N ASP A 123 -2.72 3.70 -18.27
CA ASP A 123 -3.51 4.81 -18.79
C ASP A 123 -4.17 5.64 -17.67
N MET A 124 -3.72 5.47 -16.42
CA MET A 124 -4.27 6.21 -15.28
C MET A 124 -3.99 7.71 -15.40
N HIS A 125 -5.01 8.54 -15.19
CA HIS A 125 -4.91 10.00 -15.26
C HIS A 125 -5.93 10.69 -14.33
N GLY A 126 -6.02 12.03 -14.43
CA GLY A 126 -6.86 12.87 -13.56
C GLY A 126 -8.35 12.50 -13.61
N ASP A 127 -8.84 12.19 -14.81
CA ASP A 127 -10.26 11.93 -15.11
C ASP A 127 -10.62 10.43 -15.05
N SER A 128 -9.65 9.55 -14.76
CA SER A 128 -9.94 8.13 -14.56
C SER A 128 -10.92 7.93 -13.41
N GLU A 129 -11.95 7.11 -13.64
CA GLU A 129 -12.97 6.79 -12.63
C GLU A 129 -12.35 6.14 -11.39
N TYR A 130 -12.67 6.66 -10.21
CA TYR A 130 -12.22 6.15 -8.91
C TYR A 130 -13.40 5.97 -7.96
N ASN A 131 -13.27 5.04 -7.01
CA ASN A 131 -14.29 4.80 -5.99
C ASN A 131 -14.19 5.83 -4.85
N ILE A 132 -12.96 6.09 -4.37
CA ILE A 132 -12.69 6.96 -3.22
C ILE A 132 -11.42 7.78 -3.51
N MET A 133 -11.43 9.06 -3.16
CA MET A 133 -10.24 9.90 -3.05
C MET A 133 -10.11 10.38 -1.60
N PHE A 134 -8.92 10.26 -1.02
CA PHE A 134 -8.69 10.62 0.38
C PHE A 134 -7.28 11.19 0.60
N GLY A 135 -7.20 12.30 1.33
CA GLY A 135 -5.98 13.04 1.63
C GLY A 135 -6.19 14.54 1.48
N GLY A 136 -5.16 15.32 1.84
CA GLY A 136 -5.13 16.78 1.80
C GLY A 136 -3.88 17.30 1.12
#